data_AF-A0A0H3XHL4-F1
#
_entry.id   AF-A0A0H3XHL4-F1
#
_cell.length_a   1.000
_cell.length_b   1.000
_cell.length_c   1.000
_cell.angle_alpha   90.00
_cell.angle_beta   90.00
_cell.angle_gamma   90.00
#
_symmetry.space_group_name_H-M   'P 1'
#
loop_
_entity.id
_entity.type
_entity.pdbx_description
1 polymer ?
#
loop_
_entity_poly.entity_id
_entity_poly.type
_entity_poly.pdbx_seq_one_letter_code
_entity_poly.pdbx_strand_id
1 'polypeptide(L)'
;MGLKEKVFAGQTKKFKRKASSLSIIKFAIARVKSSIIIWVLLGLSSTLFIGIGLMLFLSSATAESLIINFQYGVLIFNNIFLILFILLVVTKIFSQEFANGTYLLILSKPYSRFSIFLLKLLSVWLMVFFFLGSNMLIAFLIGYLGEVITNNENYFSLYKNLILKLLIYSLMLSYFTISGTIFTSTFLNSQVVLIINVIFCSLFLIGGMPYSLIMNIGNNISLNFENVTQDYQVKNIKNALLFNKNVEQENVKYPKISKAIYDFYMQKDLPTINLILANNDDSNSRTERLENLYHQVFDLTKFQQLNKLTGSDVTSWKGTFNGQSISSIITKNVANGKDTNINVTVTNKFAFKTIEEFDDNNPYQQELKQLVNYYAKNFDWNTYYNLRLFYFNSLVTFDSNETYFNVYGSGDSEPTINDKGIDPIDIFQTFYQQDNGGSLPYYVINDQTFKQKFKDFFQNPVLFVTQELEKNIIQKVYDYKIIQTQPVKITNNLKQYQSLSEKYSLISKVNIIEHWNQIWTSSLSYLPTGFAPLENSHIDFDNQKNLLMSYQDFPLQLTADNKIALNYQPYLNITLIRDIYLYLAAGLIILSALILQRKNIT
;
A
#
# COMPACT_ATOMS: atom_id res chain seq x y z
N MET A 1 46.57 24.75 95.18
CA MET A 1 45.87 25.92 94.62
C MET A 1 46.28 26.04 93.16
N GLY A 2 45.35 25.99 92.20
CA GLY A 2 45.61 26.43 90.82
C GLY A 2 45.75 25.36 89.73
N LEU A 3 44.67 25.21 88.95
CA LEU A 3 44.59 25.31 87.48
C LEU A 3 45.05 24.15 86.54
N LYS A 4 44.03 23.68 85.80
CA LYS A 4 43.96 23.45 84.34
C LYS A 4 44.56 22.17 83.76
N GLU A 5 43.70 21.17 83.56
CA GLU A 5 43.73 20.34 82.35
C GLU A 5 42.58 20.75 81.41
N LYS A 6 42.96 21.27 80.23
CA LYS A 6 42.04 21.54 79.13
C LYS A 6 41.61 20.20 78.51
N VAL A 7 40.37 19.81 78.76
CA VAL A 7 39.71 18.73 78.01
C VAL A 7 39.46 19.21 76.58
N PHE A 8 40.14 18.59 75.63
CA PHE A 8 39.91 18.76 74.19
C PHE A 8 38.55 18.15 73.83
N ALA A 9 37.60 19.01 73.48
CA ALA A 9 36.32 18.61 72.91
C ALA A 9 36.52 18.13 71.46
N GLY A 10 36.65 16.81 71.27
CA GLY A 10 36.56 16.17 69.97
C GLY A 10 35.12 15.85 69.60
N GLN A 11 34.34 16.86 69.18
CA GLN A 11 33.06 16.61 68.50
C GLN A 11 33.32 15.98 67.12
N THR A 12 33.28 14.65 67.04
CA THR A 12 33.14 13.97 65.75
C THR A 12 31.70 14.13 65.26
N LYS A 13 31.45 15.20 64.51
CA LYS A 13 30.24 15.33 63.67
C LYS A 13 30.18 14.11 62.75
N LYS A 14 29.35 13.11 63.10
CA LYS A 14 28.91 12.07 62.15
C LYS A 14 28.14 12.77 61.03
N PHE A 15 28.82 13.04 59.92
CA PHE A 15 28.16 13.34 58.65
C PHE A 15 27.26 12.14 58.31
N LYS A 16 25.95 12.27 58.54
CA LYS A 16 24.95 11.42 57.88
C LYS A 16 25.05 11.72 56.38
N ARG A 17 25.94 11.01 55.67
CA ARG A 17 25.94 10.99 54.21
C ARG A 17 24.55 10.57 53.78
N LYS A 18 23.79 11.50 53.20
CA LYS A 18 22.49 11.22 52.57
C LYS A 18 22.77 10.13 51.55
N ALA A 19 22.31 8.91 51.83
CA ALA A 19 22.54 7.78 50.93
C ALA A 19 21.88 8.16 49.59
N SER A 20 22.68 8.25 48.54
CA SER A 20 22.22 8.73 47.24
C SER A 20 21.37 7.65 46.58
N SER A 21 20.11 7.92 46.25
CA SER A 21 19.23 7.01 45.50
C SER A 21 19.85 6.53 44.18
N LEU A 22 20.71 7.35 43.56
CA LEU A 22 21.52 6.99 42.39
C LEU A 22 22.49 5.83 42.66
N SER A 23 22.89 5.59 43.90
CA SER A 23 23.78 4.47 44.23
C SER A 23 23.11 3.11 43.99
N ILE A 24 21.80 2.99 44.21
CA ILE A 24 21.03 1.76 43.95
C ILE A 24 20.92 1.53 42.44
N ILE A 25 20.67 2.59 41.66
CA ILE A 25 20.61 2.52 40.20
C ILE A 25 21.97 2.12 39.63
N LYS A 26 23.06 2.77 40.07
CA LYS A 26 24.43 2.46 39.63
C LYS A 26 24.81 1.01 39.96
N PHE A 27 24.43 0.52 41.14
CA PHE A 27 24.68 -0.87 41.53
C PHE A 27 23.92 -1.87 40.64
N ALA A 28 22.63 -1.64 40.40
CA ALA A 28 21.82 -2.49 39.52
C ALA A 28 22.39 -2.52 38.09
N ILE A 29 22.74 -1.36 37.54
CA ILE A 29 23.34 -1.25 36.20
C ILE A 29 24.70 -1.94 36.15
N ALA A 30 25.58 -1.75 37.15
CA ALA A 30 26.91 -2.36 37.16
C ALA A 30 26.84 -3.90 37.11
N ARG A 31 25.86 -4.48 37.81
CA ARG A 31 25.63 -5.95 37.83
C ARG A 31 25.17 -6.50 36.48
N VAL A 32 24.42 -5.70 35.73
CA VAL A 32 24.00 -6.03 34.36
C VAL A 32 25.19 -5.86 33.41
N LYS A 33 25.93 -4.76 33.54
CA LYS A 33 27.06 -4.39 32.67
C LYS A 33 28.26 -5.34 32.77
N SER A 34 28.44 -6.02 33.90
CA SER A 34 29.46 -7.07 34.07
C SER A 34 29.15 -8.36 33.30
N SER A 35 27.96 -8.48 32.70
CA SER A 35 27.54 -9.65 31.94
C SER A 35 28.03 -9.64 30.50
N ILE A 36 28.93 -10.56 30.13
CA ILE A 36 29.37 -10.74 28.73
C ILE A 36 28.17 -11.02 27.80
N ILE A 37 27.22 -11.85 28.24
CA ILE A 37 26.03 -12.23 27.46
C ILE A 37 25.25 -11.01 26.95
N ILE A 38 25.19 -9.93 27.74
CA ILE A 38 24.40 -8.74 27.37
C ILE A 38 25.11 -7.94 26.28
N TRP A 39 26.44 -7.87 26.33
CA TRP A 39 27.24 -7.25 25.27
C TRP A 39 27.22 -8.08 23.98
N VAL A 40 27.26 -9.42 24.09
CA VAL A 40 27.09 -10.32 22.94
C VAL A 40 25.73 -10.10 22.30
N LEU A 41 24.65 -10.02 23.10
CA LEU A 41 23.31 -9.78 22.59
C LEU A 41 23.19 -8.43 21.90
N LEU A 42 23.76 -7.37 22.49
CA LEU A 42 23.81 -6.05 21.88
C LEU A 42 24.56 -6.06 20.55
N GLY A 43 25.72 -6.72 20.50
CA GLY A 43 26.51 -6.89 19.28
C GLY A 43 25.72 -7.62 18.19
N LEU A 44 25.09 -8.75 18.51
CA LEU A 44 24.27 -9.50 17.56
C LEU A 44 23.06 -8.69 17.06
N SER A 45 22.36 -7.96 17.94
CA SER A 45 21.24 -7.09 17.54
C SER A 45 21.71 -5.94 16.63
N SER A 46 22.89 -5.41 16.89
CA SER A 46 23.48 -4.34 16.09
C SER A 46 23.85 -4.85 14.70
N THR A 47 24.48 -6.03 14.62
CA THR A 47 24.82 -6.70 13.36
C THR A 47 23.57 -7.02 12.54
N LEU A 48 22.46 -7.38 13.19
CA LEU A 48 21.17 -7.58 12.51
C LEU A 48 20.73 -6.30 11.78
N PHE A 49 20.72 -5.14 12.45
CA PHE A 49 20.32 -3.88 11.81
C PHE A 49 21.26 -3.46 10.69
N ILE A 50 22.56 -3.72 10.83
CA ILE A 50 23.54 -3.50 9.75
C ILE A 50 23.21 -4.39 8.56
N GLY A 51 23.06 -5.70 8.79
CA GLY A 51 22.78 -6.67 7.72
C GLY A 51 21.46 -6.41 7.01
N ILE A 52 20.38 -6.19 7.76
CA ILE A 52 19.05 -5.91 7.21
C ILE A 52 19.04 -4.55 6.52
N GLY A 53 19.61 -3.51 7.14
CA GLY A 53 19.70 -2.18 6.53
C GLY A 53 20.41 -2.22 5.18
N LEU A 54 21.60 -2.83 5.12
CA LEU A 54 22.34 -2.99 3.85
C LEU A 54 21.55 -3.82 2.83
N MET A 55 20.96 -4.95 3.25
CA MET A 55 20.14 -5.79 2.38
C MET A 55 18.97 -5.02 1.78
N LEU A 56 18.28 -4.18 2.57
CA LEU A 56 17.14 -3.40 2.10
C LEU A 56 17.54 -2.41 0.99
N PHE A 57 18.65 -1.69 1.16
CA PHE A 57 19.09 -0.73 0.14
C PHE A 57 19.73 -1.40 -1.09
N LEU A 58 20.33 -2.58 -0.94
CA LEU A 58 21.00 -3.29 -2.04
C LEU A 58 20.07 -4.22 -2.83
N SER A 59 19.01 -4.76 -2.22
CA SER A 59 18.19 -5.83 -2.81
C SER A 59 16.75 -5.43 -3.12
N SER A 60 16.21 -4.36 -2.53
CA SER A 60 14.80 -4.00 -2.74
C SER A 60 14.61 -3.23 -4.06
N ALA A 61 14.13 -3.93 -5.08
CA ALA A 61 13.81 -3.33 -6.39
C ALA A 61 12.67 -2.29 -6.30
N THR A 62 11.73 -2.47 -5.38
CA THR A 62 10.56 -1.60 -5.20
C THR A 62 10.39 -1.18 -3.73
N ALA A 63 9.77 -0.02 -3.51
CA ALA A 63 9.46 0.46 -2.16
C ALA A 63 8.52 -0.49 -1.38
N GLU A 64 7.64 -1.22 -2.09
CA GLU A 64 6.76 -2.24 -1.51
C GLU A 64 7.56 -3.43 -0.97
N SER A 65 8.54 -3.92 -1.74
CA SER A 65 9.44 -4.99 -1.30
C SER A 65 10.30 -4.58 -0.09
N LEU A 66 10.66 -3.29 0.00
CA LEU A 66 11.39 -2.73 1.15
C LEU A 66 10.53 -2.82 2.42
N ILE A 67 9.24 -2.47 2.35
CA ILE A 67 8.31 -2.58 3.49
C ILE A 67 8.15 -4.04 3.95
N ILE A 68 8.02 -4.99 3.02
CA ILE A 68 7.90 -6.42 3.35
C ILE A 68 9.16 -6.94 4.04
N ASN A 69 10.32 -6.63 3.47
CA ASN A 69 11.62 -7.09 3.99
C ASN A 69 11.94 -6.46 5.35
N PHE A 70 11.60 -5.18 5.55
CA PHE A 70 11.77 -4.52 6.84
C PHE A 70 10.94 -5.19 7.94
N GLN A 71 9.70 -5.60 7.63
CA GLN A 71 8.82 -6.31 8.57
C GLN A 71 9.44 -7.63 9.08
N TYR A 72 10.16 -8.40 8.24
CA TYR A 72 10.89 -9.58 8.72
C TYR A 72 11.95 -9.21 9.76
N GLY A 73 12.68 -8.11 9.56
CA GLY A 73 13.63 -7.59 10.53
C GLY A 73 13.00 -7.19 11.85
N VAL A 74 11.81 -6.59 11.79
CA VAL A 74 11.03 -6.21 12.98
C VAL A 74 10.62 -7.43 13.80
N LEU A 75 10.18 -8.52 13.15
CA LEU A 75 9.85 -9.77 13.85
C LEU A 75 11.06 -10.32 14.59
N ILE A 76 12.20 -10.44 13.91
CA ILE A 76 13.42 -11.00 14.49
C ILE A 76 13.91 -10.12 15.64
N PHE A 77 13.97 -8.80 15.43
CA PHE A 77 14.46 -7.86 16.44
C PHE A 77 13.59 -7.86 17.70
N ASN A 78 12.28 -7.67 17.56
CA ASN A 78 11.40 -7.55 18.73
C ASN A 78 11.19 -8.89 19.43
N ASN A 79 10.96 -9.97 18.68
CA ASN A 79 10.56 -11.24 19.29
C ASN A 79 11.75 -12.01 19.85
N ILE A 80 12.95 -11.86 19.27
CA ILE A 80 14.15 -12.57 19.72
C ILE A 80 15.00 -11.64 20.59
N PHE A 81 15.53 -10.55 20.01
CA PHE A 81 16.55 -9.75 20.68
C PHE A 81 16.00 -8.91 21.84
N LEU A 82 14.89 -8.20 21.62
CA LEU A 82 14.33 -7.30 22.64
C LEU A 82 13.74 -8.07 23.83
N ILE A 83 12.90 -9.07 23.59
CA ILE A 83 12.30 -9.87 24.67
C ILE A 83 13.40 -10.59 25.47
N LEU A 84 14.39 -11.19 24.81
CA LEU A 84 15.48 -11.89 25.49
C LEU A 84 16.36 -10.91 26.30
N PHE A 85 16.63 -9.71 25.77
CA PHE A 85 17.33 -8.66 26.51
C PHE A 85 16.58 -8.28 27.78
N ILE A 86 15.29 -7.98 27.68
CA ILE A 86 14.43 -7.61 28.81
C ILE A 86 14.43 -8.72 29.86
N LEU A 87 14.25 -9.97 29.43
CA LEU A 87 14.26 -11.14 30.31
C LEU A 87 15.56 -11.22 31.12
N LEU A 88 16.71 -11.11 30.47
CA LEU A 88 18.01 -11.22 31.13
C LEU A 88 18.24 -10.08 32.13
N VAL A 89 17.87 -8.85 31.76
CA VAL A 89 18.00 -7.67 32.63
C VAL A 89 17.09 -7.80 33.85
N VAL A 90 15.81 -8.14 33.66
CA VAL A 90 14.84 -8.30 34.75
C VAL A 90 15.25 -9.46 35.67
N THR A 91 15.65 -10.60 35.12
CA THR A 91 16.09 -11.77 35.90
C THR A 91 17.32 -11.45 36.75
N LYS A 92 18.29 -10.70 36.22
CA LYS A 92 19.49 -10.29 36.97
C LYS A 92 19.19 -9.27 38.07
N ILE A 93 18.30 -8.31 37.82
CA ILE A 93 17.99 -7.24 38.78
C ILE A 93 17.01 -7.70 39.87
N PHE A 94 16.04 -8.55 39.53
CA PHE A 94 14.98 -8.99 40.44
C PHE A 94 15.18 -10.44 40.89
N SER A 95 15.08 -11.42 39.99
CA SER A 95 15.03 -12.84 40.38
C SER A 95 16.28 -13.33 41.11
N GLN A 96 17.47 -12.97 40.65
CA GLN A 96 18.73 -13.37 41.30
C GLN A 96 18.94 -12.70 42.66
N GLU A 97 18.34 -11.53 42.92
CA GLU A 97 18.46 -10.88 44.22
C GLU A 97 17.51 -11.44 45.27
N PHE A 98 16.37 -11.97 44.84
CA PHE A 98 15.51 -12.77 45.70
C PHE A 98 16.15 -14.12 46.04
N ALA A 99 16.77 -14.79 45.06
CA ALA A 99 17.41 -16.08 45.26
C ALA A 99 18.68 -16.00 46.12
N ASN A 100 19.52 -14.97 45.92
CA ASN A 100 20.82 -14.85 46.61
C ASN A 100 20.75 -14.11 47.96
N GLY A 101 19.56 -13.75 48.45
CA GLY A 101 19.40 -13.01 49.72
C GLY A 101 19.99 -11.57 49.71
N THR A 102 20.57 -11.11 48.60
CA THR A 102 21.19 -9.78 48.50
C THR A 102 20.17 -8.65 48.68
N TYR A 103 18.89 -8.94 48.43
CA TYR A 103 17.80 -8.02 48.72
C TYR A 103 17.69 -7.67 50.22
N LEU A 104 17.97 -8.62 51.12
CA LEU A 104 17.99 -8.39 52.59
C LEU A 104 19.09 -7.40 53.00
N LEU A 105 20.26 -7.45 52.36
CA LEU A 105 21.37 -6.52 52.60
C LEU A 105 21.08 -5.10 52.12
N ILE A 106 20.14 -4.93 51.18
CA ILE A 106 19.70 -3.61 50.70
C ILE A 106 18.57 -3.08 51.61
N LEU A 107 17.74 -3.97 52.16
CA LEU A 107 16.70 -3.65 53.14
C LEU A 107 17.24 -3.18 54.49
N SER A 108 18.47 -3.53 54.86
CA SER A 108 19.13 -3.05 56.09
C SER A 108 19.53 -1.56 56.03
N LYS A 109 19.44 -0.93 54.85
CA LYS A 109 19.65 0.51 54.65
C LYS A 109 18.35 1.29 54.85
N PRO A 110 18.39 2.61 55.14
CA PRO A 110 17.19 3.42 55.46
C PRO A 110 16.37 3.79 54.20
N TYR A 111 16.04 2.80 53.36
CA TYR A 111 15.19 2.97 52.18
C TYR A 111 13.90 2.17 52.35
N SER A 112 12.76 2.74 51.93
CA SER A 112 11.51 1.99 51.91
C SER A 112 11.56 0.89 50.83
N ARG A 113 10.89 -0.25 51.10
CA ARG A 113 10.78 -1.37 50.14
C ARG A 113 10.28 -0.91 48.78
N PHE A 114 9.30 0.01 48.79
CA PHE A 114 8.73 0.63 47.60
C PHE A 114 9.74 1.50 46.84
N SER A 115 10.54 2.31 47.54
CA SER A 115 11.58 3.13 46.90
C SER A 115 12.65 2.26 46.24
N ILE A 116 13.05 1.14 46.86
CA ILE A 116 14.00 0.19 46.27
C ILE A 116 13.42 -0.42 44.99
N PHE A 117 12.16 -0.85 45.02
CA PHE A 117 11.46 -1.40 43.84
C PHE A 117 11.43 -0.39 42.68
N LEU A 118 11.01 0.84 42.96
CA LEU A 118 10.89 1.90 41.93
C LEU A 118 12.25 2.26 41.31
N LEU A 119 13.31 2.38 42.13
CA LEU A 119 14.66 2.68 41.63
C LEU A 119 15.21 1.54 40.76
N LYS A 120 14.90 0.29 41.08
CA LYS A 120 15.26 -0.87 40.25
C LYS A 120 14.45 -0.92 38.96
N LEU A 121 13.16 -0.62 39.01
CA LEU A 121 12.32 -0.50 37.82
C LEU A 121 12.86 0.58 36.87
N LEU A 122 13.24 1.74 37.41
CA LEU A 122 13.90 2.81 36.64
C LEU A 122 15.23 2.34 36.03
N SER A 123 15.98 1.49 36.73
CA SER A 123 17.24 0.92 36.22
C SER A 123 17.00 -0.02 35.04
N VAL A 124 15.97 -0.86 35.10
CA VAL A 124 15.55 -1.71 33.96
C VAL A 124 15.21 -0.83 32.76
N TRP A 125 14.39 0.19 32.96
CA TRP A 125 14.01 1.12 31.90
C TRP A 125 15.19 1.83 31.26
N LEU A 126 16.13 2.34 32.05
CA LEU A 126 17.35 2.98 31.52
C LEU A 126 18.18 2.01 30.66
N MET A 127 18.29 0.74 31.06
CA MET A 127 19.00 -0.28 30.27
C MET A 127 18.28 -0.59 28.95
N VAL A 128 16.94 -0.65 28.96
CA VAL A 128 16.14 -0.86 27.75
C VAL A 128 16.22 0.34 26.82
N PHE A 129 16.13 1.57 27.34
CA PHE A 129 16.34 2.78 26.55
C PHE A 129 17.73 2.83 25.93
N PHE A 130 18.77 2.43 26.67
CA PHE A 130 20.13 2.34 26.12
C PHE A 130 20.20 1.32 24.99
N PHE A 131 19.65 0.11 25.17
CA PHE A 131 19.68 -0.96 24.18
C PHE A 131 18.89 -0.60 22.90
N LEU A 132 17.69 -0.05 23.05
CA LEU A 132 16.89 0.43 21.92
C LEU A 132 17.58 1.62 21.25
N GLY A 133 18.03 2.61 22.02
CA GLY A 133 18.69 3.80 21.52
C GLY A 133 19.94 3.50 20.70
N SER A 134 20.80 2.59 21.17
CA SER A 134 21.99 2.17 20.42
C SER A 134 21.64 1.48 19.11
N ASN A 135 20.68 0.54 19.13
CA ASN A 135 20.27 -0.18 17.93
C ASN A 135 19.59 0.73 16.89
N MET A 136 18.72 1.64 17.35
CA MET A 136 18.06 2.60 16.46
C MET A 136 19.05 3.60 15.88
N LEU A 137 20.04 4.06 16.64
CA LEU A 137 21.08 4.94 16.13
C LEU A 137 21.90 4.24 15.03
N ILE A 138 22.25 2.97 15.22
CA ILE A 138 22.92 2.17 14.19
C ILE A 138 22.03 2.02 12.94
N ALA A 139 20.75 1.71 13.11
CA ALA A 139 19.80 1.62 11.99
C ALA A 139 19.72 2.95 11.22
N PHE A 140 19.68 4.09 11.92
CA PHE A 140 19.71 5.42 11.31
C PHE A 140 20.99 5.69 10.52
N LEU A 141 22.16 5.37 11.10
CA LEU A 141 23.45 5.53 10.42
C LEU A 141 23.54 4.67 9.15
N ILE A 142 23.05 3.43 9.20
CA ILE A 142 23.01 2.54 8.03
C ILE A 142 22.03 3.05 6.98
N GLY A 143 20.87 3.58 7.39
CA GLY A 143 19.94 4.24 6.47
C GLY A 143 20.57 5.40 5.72
N TYR A 144 21.32 6.25 6.44
CA TYR A 144 22.04 7.37 5.84
C TYR A 144 23.14 6.90 4.87
N LEU A 145 23.91 5.86 5.23
CA LEU A 145 24.87 5.25 4.31
C LEU A 145 24.18 4.68 3.07
N GLY A 146 23.01 4.05 3.22
CA GLY A 146 22.21 3.53 2.12
C GLY A 146 21.74 4.63 1.16
N GLU A 147 21.33 5.79 1.69
CA GLU A 147 20.99 6.97 0.89
C GLU A 147 22.17 7.45 0.05
N VAL A 148 23.35 7.60 0.67
CA VAL A 148 24.57 8.03 -0.02
C VAL A 148 24.97 7.07 -1.15
N ILE A 149 24.74 5.76 -0.97
CA ILE A 149 25.06 4.74 -1.97
C ILE A 149 24.04 4.73 -3.11
N THR A 150 22.75 4.90 -2.81
CA THR A 150 21.65 4.69 -3.78
C THR A 150 21.12 5.99 -4.41
N ASN A 151 21.47 7.15 -3.85
CA ASN A 151 21.01 8.48 -4.25
C ASN A 151 19.47 8.59 -4.38
N ASN A 152 18.73 7.92 -3.47
CA ASN A 152 17.28 7.84 -3.50
C ASN A 152 16.65 8.36 -2.19
N GLU A 153 16.41 9.67 -2.15
CA GLU A 153 15.88 10.39 -0.98
C GLU A 153 14.50 9.87 -0.53
N ASN A 154 13.66 9.44 -1.47
CA ASN A 154 12.33 8.90 -1.17
C ASN A 154 12.39 7.58 -0.37
N TYR A 155 13.35 6.71 -0.70
CA TYR A 155 13.55 5.44 0.01
C TYR A 155 14.07 5.69 1.42
N PHE A 156 14.97 6.65 1.59
CA PHE A 156 15.48 7.04 2.91
C PHE A 156 14.39 7.64 3.80
N SER A 157 13.56 8.54 3.26
CA SER A 157 12.42 9.13 3.99
C SER A 157 11.45 8.06 4.50
N LEU A 158 11.12 7.08 3.65
CA LEU A 158 10.30 5.94 4.02
C LEU A 158 10.94 5.08 5.11
N TYR A 159 12.23 4.74 4.95
CA TYR A 159 13.00 3.95 5.92
C TYR A 159 13.07 4.63 7.30
N LYS A 160 13.33 5.94 7.33
CA LYS A 160 13.35 6.75 8.56
C LYS A 160 12.01 6.70 9.30
N ASN A 161 10.89 6.83 8.58
CA ASN A 161 9.56 6.73 9.18
C ASN A 161 9.31 5.34 9.79
N LEU A 162 9.72 4.28 9.09
CA LEU A 162 9.62 2.90 9.58
C LEU A 162 10.46 2.67 10.86
N ILE A 163 11.69 3.20 10.95
CA ILE A 163 12.51 3.11 12.17
C ILE A 163 11.85 3.85 13.34
N LEU A 164 11.31 5.04 13.11
CA LEU A 164 10.66 5.81 14.18
C LEU A 164 9.45 5.06 14.74
N LYS A 165 8.63 4.48 13.86
CA LYS A 165 7.50 3.63 14.25
C LYS A 165 7.97 2.39 15.00
N LEU A 166 9.05 1.76 14.54
CA LEU A 166 9.67 0.63 15.22
C LEU A 166 10.06 0.99 16.66
N LEU A 167 10.69 2.15 16.88
CA LEU A 167 11.05 2.61 18.22
C LEU A 167 9.83 2.74 19.14
N ILE A 168 8.76 3.37 18.67
CA ILE A 168 7.51 3.54 19.46
C ILE A 168 6.91 2.18 19.80
N TYR A 169 6.81 1.30 18.81
CA TYR A 169 6.31 -0.06 18.99
C TYR A 169 7.16 -0.87 19.99
N SER A 170 8.49 -0.86 19.83
CA SER A 170 9.43 -1.56 20.71
C SER A 170 9.36 -1.04 22.15
N LEU A 171 9.14 0.27 22.36
CA LEU A 171 8.95 0.84 23.70
C LEU A 171 7.65 0.34 24.36
N MET A 172 6.56 0.27 23.60
CA MET A 172 5.29 -0.27 24.10
C MET A 172 5.39 -1.75 24.44
N LEU A 173 5.98 -2.55 23.54
CA LEU A 173 6.24 -3.97 23.78
C LEU A 173 7.13 -4.14 25.02
N SER A 174 8.18 -3.33 25.14
CA SER A 174 9.07 -3.36 26.30
C SER A 174 8.33 -3.12 27.61
N TYR A 175 7.43 -2.14 27.65
CA TYR A 175 6.63 -1.87 28.84
C TYR A 175 5.83 -3.09 29.28
N PHE A 176 5.15 -3.73 28.34
CA PHE A 176 4.35 -4.92 28.60
C PHE A 176 5.22 -6.09 29.06
N THR A 177 6.31 -6.39 28.35
CA THR A 177 7.21 -7.50 28.67
C THR A 177 7.92 -7.31 30.01
N ILE A 178 8.38 -6.10 30.34
CA ILE A 178 8.97 -5.78 31.65
C ILE A 178 7.94 -6.04 32.76
N SER A 179 6.71 -5.53 32.58
CA SER A 179 5.63 -5.66 33.57
C SER A 179 5.27 -7.12 33.82
N GLY A 180 5.09 -7.90 32.75
CA GLY A 180 4.80 -9.34 32.83
C GLY A 180 5.94 -10.15 33.44
N THR A 181 7.19 -9.86 33.06
CA THR A 181 8.36 -10.60 33.58
C THR A 181 8.62 -10.28 35.05
N ILE A 182 8.49 -9.02 35.47
CA ILE A 182 8.63 -8.66 36.89
C ILE A 182 7.56 -9.38 37.72
N PHE A 183 6.31 -9.37 37.26
CA PHE A 183 5.21 -10.04 37.95
C PHE A 183 5.44 -11.53 38.11
N THR A 184 5.78 -12.25 37.03
CA THR A 184 6.05 -13.70 37.10
C THR A 184 7.28 -14.01 37.98
N SER A 185 8.32 -13.19 37.91
CA SER A 185 9.51 -13.29 38.78
C SER A 185 9.23 -13.09 40.27
N THR A 186 8.07 -12.54 40.67
CA THR A 186 7.72 -12.45 42.10
C THR A 186 7.30 -13.78 42.71
N PHE A 187 6.75 -14.70 41.89
CA PHE A 187 6.21 -15.99 42.33
C PHE A 187 7.05 -17.19 41.90
N LEU A 188 7.69 -17.12 40.73
CA LEU A 188 8.35 -18.25 40.10
C LEU A 188 9.88 -18.13 40.20
N ASN A 189 10.56 -19.27 40.17
CA ASN A 189 12.02 -19.32 40.07
C ASN A 189 12.48 -18.78 38.70
N SER A 190 13.68 -18.20 38.65
CA SER A 190 14.26 -17.62 37.43
C SER A 190 14.32 -18.60 36.25
N GLN A 191 14.54 -19.89 36.51
CA GLN A 191 14.55 -20.92 35.46
C GLN A 191 13.18 -21.08 34.81
N VAL A 192 12.11 -21.09 35.61
CA VAL A 192 10.74 -21.22 35.11
C VAL A 192 10.33 -19.97 34.33
N VAL A 193 10.66 -18.78 34.84
CA VAL A 193 10.41 -17.50 34.13
C VAL A 193 11.13 -17.46 32.78
N LEU A 194 12.36 -17.98 32.72
CA LEU A 194 13.12 -18.07 31.48
C LEU A 194 12.47 -19.02 30.48
N ILE A 195 12.04 -20.21 30.90
CA ILE A 195 11.36 -21.18 30.01
C ILE A 195 10.07 -20.59 29.44
N ILE A 196 9.22 -19.98 30.29
CA ILE A 196 7.97 -19.36 29.86
C ILE A 196 8.24 -18.31 28.77
N ASN A 197 9.21 -17.42 29.01
CA ASN A 197 9.52 -16.36 28.06
C ASN A 197 10.15 -16.87 26.76
N VAL A 198 10.95 -17.95 26.78
CA VAL A 198 11.46 -18.59 25.56
C VAL A 198 10.31 -19.19 24.74
N ILE A 199 9.34 -19.84 25.38
CA ILE A 199 8.13 -20.35 24.70
C ILE A 199 7.37 -19.18 24.06
N PHE A 200 7.20 -18.06 24.78
CA PHE A 200 6.59 -16.86 24.21
C PHE A 200 7.37 -16.36 22.99
N CYS A 201 8.70 -16.20 23.04
CA CYS A 201 9.52 -15.80 21.89
C CYS A 201 9.26 -16.69 20.66
N SER A 202 9.20 -18.02 20.84
CA SER A 202 8.95 -18.97 19.76
C SER A 202 7.55 -18.83 19.17
N LEU A 203 6.52 -18.70 20.02
CA LEU A 203 5.15 -18.52 19.56
C LEU A 203 4.96 -17.17 18.84
N PHE A 204 5.70 -16.13 19.24
CA PHE A 204 5.68 -14.81 18.60
C PHE A 204 6.13 -14.81 17.13
N LEU A 205 7.10 -15.67 16.78
CA LEU A 205 7.53 -15.83 15.39
C LEU A 205 6.47 -16.50 14.51
N ILE A 206 5.62 -17.33 15.10
CA ILE A 206 4.61 -18.15 14.40
C ILE A 206 3.21 -17.51 14.47
N GLY A 207 2.99 -16.55 15.37
CA GLY A 207 1.66 -16.06 15.73
C GLY A 207 0.86 -15.40 14.61
N GLY A 208 1.50 -14.92 13.54
CA GLY A 208 0.80 -14.39 12.35
C GLY A 208 0.43 -15.44 11.31
N MET A 209 1.01 -16.65 11.33
CA MET A 209 0.72 -17.69 10.33
C MET A 209 -0.75 -18.15 10.33
N PRO A 210 -1.43 -18.35 11.47
CA PRO A 210 -2.84 -18.70 11.48
C PRO A 210 -3.71 -17.71 10.71
N TYR A 211 -3.47 -16.40 10.87
CA TYR A 211 -4.15 -15.36 10.11
C TYR A 211 -3.91 -15.52 8.60
N SER A 212 -2.64 -15.60 8.19
CA SER A 212 -2.29 -15.64 6.76
C SER A 212 -2.87 -16.87 6.05
N LEU A 213 -2.88 -18.03 6.72
CA LEU A 213 -3.46 -19.26 6.18
C LEU A 213 -4.98 -19.16 6.06
N ILE A 214 -5.66 -18.69 7.11
CA ILE A 214 -7.12 -18.54 7.11
C ILE A 214 -7.53 -17.52 6.05
N MET A 215 -6.87 -16.36 5.97
CA MET A 215 -7.20 -15.35 4.97
C MET A 215 -6.91 -15.82 3.56
N ASN A 216 -5.81 -16.56 3.31
CA ASN A 216 -5.55 -17.12 2.00
C ASN A 216 -6.66 -18.11 1.57
N ILE A 217 -7.11 -18.98 2.47
CA ILE A 217 -8.22 -19.90 2.18
C ILE A 217 -9.52 -19.10 1.95
N GLY A 218 -9.85 -18.19 2.86
CA GLY A 218 -11.10 -17.43 2.82
C GLY A 218 -11.21 -16.49 1.62
N ASN A 219 -10.13 -15.81 1.25
CA ASN A 219 -10.09 -14.86 0.15
C ASN A 219 -10.25 -15.53 -1.22
N ASN A 220 -9.90 -16.81 -1.35
CA ASN A 220 -10.04 -17.60 -2.58
C ASN A 220 -11.41 -18.27 -2.73
N ILE A 221 -12.31 -18.15 -1.74
CA ILE A 221 -13.68 -18.66 -1.86
C ILE A 221 -14.48 -17.78 -2.83
N SER A 222 -15.14 -18.41 -3.80
CA SER A 222 -16.06 -17.74 -4.73
C SER A 222 -17.47 -17.66 -4.18
N LEU A 223 -18.05 -16.46 -4.20
CA LEU A 223 -19.44 -16.14 -3.84
C LEU A 223 -20.22 -15.72 -5.09
N ASN A 224 -21.52 -16.00 -5.11
CA ASN A 224 -22.38 -15.73 -6.26
C ASN A 224 -23.49 -14.77 -5.84
N PHE A 225 -23.83 -13.79 -6.68
CA PHE A 225 -24.95 -12.89 -6.44
C PHE A 225 -26.20 -13.36 -7.20
N GLU A 226 -27.40 -13.07 -6.70
CA GLU A 226 -28.67 -13.59 -7.24
C GLU A 226 -28.86 -13.29 -8.74
N ASN A 227 -28.56 -12.05 -9.15
CA ASN A 227 -28.78 -11.56 -10.52
C ASN A 227 -27.48 -11.35 -11.31
N VAL A 228 -26.39 -12.01 -10.92
CA VAL A 228 -25.10 -11.91 -11.61
C VAL A 228 -24.62 -13.32 -11.96
N THR A 229 -24.18 -13.49 -13.21
CA THR A 229 -23.68 -14.78 -13.73
C THR A 229 -22.24 -15.06 -13.33
N GLN A 230 -21.47 -14.00 -13.02
CA GLN A 230 -20.08 -14.09 -12.64
C GLN A 230 -19.93 -14.42 -11.14
N ASP A 231 -19.01 -15.35 -10.86
CA ASP A 231 -18.55 -15.66 -9.51
C ASP A 231 -17.54 -14.62 -9.03
N TYR A 232 -17.72 -14.13 -7.81
CA TYR A 232 -16.83 -13.16 -7.17
C TYR A 232 -16.03 -13.83 -6.07
N GLN A 233 -14.71 -13.87 -6.22
CA GLN A 233 -13.83 -14.24 -5.10
C GLN A 233 -13.97 -13.22 -3.97
N VAL A 234 -13.93 -13.70 -2.73
CA VAL A 234 -13.94 -12.86 -1.53
C VAL A 234 -12.83 -11.80 -1.57
N LYS A 235 -11.64 -12.12 -2.12
CA LYS A 235 -10.56 -11.14 -2.35
C LYS A 235 -11.04 -9.94 -3.14
N ASN A 236 -11.77 -10.17 -4.24
CA ASN A 236 -12.24 -9.12 -5.14
C ASN A 236 -13.31 -8.25 -4.47
N ILE A 237 -14.21 -8.88 -3.71
CA ILE A 237 -15.24 -8.17 -2.92
C ILE A 237 -14.58 -7.26 -1.89
N LYS A 238 -13.64 -7.78 -1.11
CA LYS A 238 -12.88 -6.99 -0.13
C LYS A 238 -12.09 -5.87 -0.80
N ASN A 239 -11.44 -6.12 -1.94
CA ASN A 239 -10.70 -5.10 -2.67
C ASN A 239 -11.61 -3.99 -3.18
N ALA A 240 -12.83 -4.28 -3.64
CA ALA A 240 -13.80 -3.24 -4.02
C ALA A 240 -14.23 -2.39 -2.82
N LEU A 241 -14.51 -3.01 -1.67
CA LEU A 241 -14.86 -2.30 -0.42
C LEU A 241 -13.70 -1.46 0.13
N LEU A 242 -12.47 -1.97 0.06
CA LEU A 242 -11.25 -1.24 0.44
C LEU A 242 -10.95 -0.10 -0.54
N PHE A 243 -11.17 -0.31 -1.83
CA PHE A 243 -10.99 0.72 -2.85
C PHE A 243 -11.92 1.92 -2.61
N ASN A 244 -13.22 1.70 -2.36
CA ASN A 244 -14.16 2.76 -2.00
C ASN A 244 -13.62 3.62 -0.84
N LYS A 245 -13.25 2.97 0.27
CA LYS A 245 -12.74 3.65 1.47
C LYS A 245 -11.43 4.39 1.19
N ASN A 246 -10.49 3.79 0.46
CA ASN A 246 -9.19 4.38 0.17
C ASN A 246 -9.30 5.54 -0.83
N VAL A 247 -10.24 5.51 -1.77
CA VAL A 247 -10.50 6.63 -2.68
C VAL A 247 -11.09 7.82 -1.92
N GLU A 248 -12.09 7.58 -1.05
CA GLU A 248 -12.68 8.63 -0.20
C GLU A 248 -11.62 9.33 0.68
N GLN A 249 -10.67 8.55 1.19
CA GLN A 249 -9.57 9.01 2.05
C GLN A 249 -8.32 9.49 1.29
N GLU A 250 -8.34 9.50 -0.05
CA GLU A 250 -7.20 9.91 -0.89
C GLU A 250 -5.93 9.05 -0.66
N ASN A 251 -6.11 7.79 -0.26
CA ASN A 251 -5.07 6.79 0.01
C ASN A 251 -4.85 5.81 -1.17
N VAL A 252 -5.04 6.27 -2.40
CA VAL A 252 -4.74 5.54 -3.64
C VAL A 252 -3.70 6.30 -4.46
N LYS A 253 -2.95 5.63 -5.35
CA LYS A 253 -2.06 6.34 -6.27
C LYS A 253 -2.89 7.28 -7.15
N TYR A 254 -2.38 8.48 -7.39
CA TYR A 254 -3.06 9.54 -8.13
C TYR A 254 -4.44 9.86 -7.52
N PRO A 255 -4.46 10.36 -6.27
CA PRO A 255 -5.67 10.45 -5.47
C PRO A 255 -6.74 11.37 -6.09
N LYS A 256 -6.35 12.51 -6.67
CA LYS A 256 -7.31 13.49 -7.18
C LYS A 256 -8.00 12.98 -8.42
N ILE A 257 -7.24 12.48 -9.40
CA ILE A 257 -7.84 11.94 -10.62
C ILE A 257 -8.65 10.66 -10.34
N SER A 258 -8.14 9.78 -9.47
CA SER A 258 -8.85 8.54 -9.14
C SER A 258 -10.20 8.83 -8.48
N LYS A 259 -10.24 9.80 -7.57
CA LYS A 259 -11.47 10.25 -6.89
C LYS A 259 -12.46 10.92 -7.84
N ALA A 260 -11.99 11.81 -8.71
CA ALA A 260 -12.87 12.46 -9.67
C ALA A 260 -13.51 11.47 -10.66
N ILE A 261 -12.75 10.50 -11.18
CA ILE A 261 -13.30 9.42 -12.01
C ILE A 261 -14.30 8.60 -11.19
N TYR A 262 -13.92 8.20 -9.97
CA TYR A 262 -14.78 7.41 -9.09
C TYR A 262 -16.12 8.10 -8.80
N ASP A 263 -16.09 9.37 -8.38
CA ASP A 263 -17.28 10.16 -8.03
C ASP A 263 -18.20 10.36 -9.24
N PHE A 264 -17.63 10.59 -10.42
CA PHE A 264 -18.40 10.71 -11.67
C PHE A 264 -19.18 9.42 -11.98
N TYR A 265 -18.54 8.26 -11.87
CA TYR A 265 -19.18 6.98 -12.18
C TYR A 265 -20.09 6.47 -11.07
N MET A 266 -19.83 6.83 -9.82
CA MET A 266 -20.71 6.47 -8.70
C MET A 266 -22.11 7.07 -8.82
N GLN A 267 -22.27 8.17 -9.57
CA GLN A 267 -23.58 8.78 -9.82
C GLN A 267 -24.40 8.06 -10.91
N LYS A 268 -23.77 7.24 -11.75
CA LYS A 268 -24.43 6.52 -12.87
C LYS A 268 -25.04 5.20 -12.43
N ASP A 269 -26.08 4.71 -13.10
CA ASP A 269 -26.69 3.42 -12.78
C ASP A 269 -25.90 2.22 -13.34
N LEU A 270 -26.16 1.02 -12.82
CA LEU A 270 -25.47 -0.22 -13.21
C LEU A 270 -25.56 -0.53 -14.72
N PRO A 271 -26.75 -0.41 -15.38
CA PRO A 271 -26.87 -0.62 -16.82
C PRO A 271 -25.97 0.31 -17.64
N THR A 272 -25.93 1.61 -17.33
CA THR A 272 -25.08 2.58 -18.04
C THR A 272 -23.61 2.24 -17.88
N ILE A 273 -23.17 1.91 -16.65
CA ILE A 273 -21.79 1.51 -16.40
C ILE A 273 -21.41 0.26 -17.20
N ASN A 274 -22.31 -0.72 -17.28
CA ASN A 274 -22.08 -1.95 -18.03
C ASN A 274 -21.95 -1.69 -19.54
N LEU A 275 -22.78 -0.81 -20.11
CA LEU A 275 -22.67 -0.39 -21.51
C LEU A 275 -21.33 0.30 -21.79
N ILE A 276 -20.90 1.17 -20.87
CA ILE A 276 -19.60 1.86 -20.96
C ILE A 276 -18.43 0.87 -20.91
N LEU A 277 -18.44 -0.07 -19.96
CA LEU A 277 -17.38 -1.10 -19.86
C LEU A 277 -17.32 -2.00 -21.10
N ALA A 278 -18.47 -2.26 -21.73
CA ALA A 278 -18.58 -3.01 -22.96
C ALA A 278 -18.23 -2.20 -24.23
N ASN A 279 -17.88 -0.92 -24.10
CA ASN A 279 -17.69 0.02 -25.22
C ASN A 279 -18.93 0.14 -26.14
N ASN A 280 -20.13 -0.07 -25.59
CA ASN A 280 -21.42 -0.04 -26.29
C ASN A 280 -22.29 1.14 -25.82
N ASP A 281 -21.69 2.17 -25.23
CA ASP A 281 -22.41 3.35 -24.78
C ASP A 281 -22.78 4.28 -25.94
N ASP A 282 -23.89 4.98 -25.79
CA ASP A 282 -24.39 5.89 -26.82
C ASP A 282 -23.53 7.18 -26.94
N SER A 283 -23.76 7.93 -28.02
CA SER A 283 -23.03 9.16 -28.31
C SER A 283 -23.18 10.23 -27.24
N ASN A 284 -24.32 10.29 -26.55
CA ASN A 284 -24.58 11.30 -25.53
C ASN A 284 -23.80 10.97 -24.26
N SER A 285 -23.83 9.72 -23.81
CA SER A 285 -23.00 9.21 -22.70
C SER A 285 -21.51 9.49 -22.95
N ARG A 286 -21.03 9.24 -24.18
CA ARG A 286 -19.64 9.54 -24.57
C ARG A 286 -19.32 11.01 -24.52
N THR A 287 -20.19 11.86 -25.07
CA THR A 287 -20.02 13.31 -25.07
C THR A 287 -20.03 13.88 -23.65
N GLU A 288 -20.95 13.41 -22.80
CA GLU A 288 -21.03 13.80 -21.39
C GLU A 288 -19.73 13.51 -20.64
N ARG A 289 -19.11 12.35 -20.88
CA ARG A 289 -17.80 12.01 -20.30
C ARG A 289 -16.70 12.95 -20.77
N LEU A 290 -16.62 13.19 -22.07
CA LEU A 290 -15.59 14.04 -22.66
C LEU A 290 -15.74 15.51 -22.24
N GLU A 291 -16.96 16.00 -22.15
CA GLU A 291 -17.26 17.38 -21.76
C GLU A 291 -17.15 17.58 -20.25
N ASN A 292 -17.85 16.79 -19.44
CA ASN A 292 -17.95 17.06 -18.01
C ASN A 292 -16.71 16.58 -17.25
N LEU A 293 -16.16 15.41 -17.59
CA LEU A 293 -15.00 14.87 -16.87
C LEU A 293 -13.69 15.36 -17.49
N TYR A 294 -13.48 15.12 -18.78
CA TYR A 294 -12.19 15.38 -19.42
C TYR A 294 -11.95 16.84 -19.79
N HIS A 295 -12.97 17.58 -20.23
CA HIS A 295 -12.85 18.99 -20.57
C HIS A 295 -13.00 19.90 -19.35
N GLN A 296 -14.12 19.81 -18.63
CA GLN A 296 -14.42 20.75 -17.53
C GLN A 296 -13.64 20.47 -16.25
N VAL A 297 -13.55 19.21 -15.80
CA VAL A 297 -12.89 18.88 -14.51
C VAL A 297 -11.38 18.76 -14.68
N PHE A 298 -10.90 18.01 -15.68
CA PHE A 298 -9.46 17.80 -15.86
C PHE A 298 -8.76 18.81 -16.77
N ASP A 299 -9.50 19.54 -17.60
CA ASP A 299 -8.94 20.42 -18.63
C ASP A 299 -7.91 19.70 -19.52
N LEU A 300 -8.21 18.46 -19.91
CA LEU A 300 -7.31 17.60 -20.70
C LEU A 300 -7.58 17.64 -22.19
N THR A 301 -8.69 18.23 -22.62
CA THR A 301 -9.12 18.19 -24.02
C THR A 301 -9.11 19.58 -24.65
N LYS A 302 -8.86 19.61 -25.96
CA LYS A 302 -8.83 20.79 -26.80
C LYS A 302 -9.48 20.50 -28.16
N PHE A 303 -9.84 21.55 -28.86
CA PHE A 303 -10.19 21.45 -30.27
C PHE A 303 -8.94 21.12 -31.10
N GLN A 304 -9.02 20.09 -31.95
CA GLN A 304 -7.96 19.75 -32.88
C GLN A 304 -8.55 19.38 -34.24
N GLN A 305 -7.93 19.89 -35.29
CA GLN A 305 -8.36 19.64 -36.66
C GLN A 305 -7.17 19.26 -37.53
N LEU A 306 -7.30 18.15 -38.25
CA LEU A 306 -6.41 17.78 -39.34
C LEU A 306 -6.99 18.35 -40.63
N ASN A 307 -6.39 19.43 -41.14
CA ASN A 307 -6.91 20.16 -42.28
C ASN A 307 -6.32 19.66 -43.60
N LYS A 308 -7.18 19.11 -44.47
CA LYS A 308 -6.85 18.73 -45.86
C LYS A 308 -5.52 17.97 -45.98
N LEU A 309 -5.36 16.91 -45.20
CA LEU A 309 -4.21 16.02 -45.37
C LEU A 309 -4.35 15.31 -46.71
N THR A 310 -3.45 15.59 -47.65
CA THR A 310 -3.43 14.97 -48.98
C THR A 310 -2.56 13.72 -48.97
N GLY A 311 -3.12 12.60 -49.40
CA GLY A 311 -2.40 11.35 -49.64
C GLY A 311 -2.43 10.99 -51.12
N SER A 312 -1.27 10.63 -51.67
CA SER A 312 -1.13 10.10 -53.03
C SER A 312 -1.09 8.57 -53.04
N ASP A 313 -1.18 7.99 -54.24
CA ASP A 313 -1.02 6.54 -54.48
C ASP A 313 -2.00 5.68 -53.67
N VAL A 314 -3.28 6.09 -53.69
CA VAL A 314 -4.37 5.36 -53.05
C VAL A 314 -4.81 4.19 -53.94
N THR A 315 -4.82 2.98 -53.40
CA THR A 315 -5.19 1.76 -54.15
C THR A 315 -6.46 1.08 -53.64
N SER A 316 -6.90 1.38 -52.42
CA SER A 316 -8.16 0.87 -51.86
C SER A 316 -8.72 1.83 -50.82
N TRP A 317 -10.05 1.96 -50.77
CA TRP A 317 -10.75 2.74 -49.75
C TRP A 317 -12.16 2.17 -49.50
N LYS A 318 -12.46 1.86 -48.24
CA LYS A 318 -13.77 1.33 -47.82
C LYS A 318 -14.85 2.41 -47.88
N GLY A 319 -16.00 2.03 -48.43
CA GLY A 319 -17.19 2.87 -48.54
C GLY A 319 -17.90 2.68 -49.87
N THR A 320 -19.05 3.33 -50.02
CA THR A 320 -19.83 3.34 -51.26
C THR A 320 -20.20 4.76 -51.65
N PHE A 321 -20.21 5.04 -52.95
CA PHE A 321 -20.66 6.31 -53.51
C PHE A 321 -21.64 6.01 -54.66
N ASN A 322 -22.86 6.55 -54.59
CA ASN A 322 -23.94 6.28 -55.54
C ASN A 322 -24.17 4.77 -55.83
N GLY A 323 -24.08 3.93 -54.79
CA GLY A 323 -24.27 2.48 -54.90
C GLY A 323 -23.07 1.70 -55.47
N GLN A 324 -21.97 2.37 -55.83
CA GLN A 324 -20.72 1.73 -56.27
C GLN A 324 -19.67 1.74 -55.17
N SER A 325 -18.82 0.71 -55.10
CA SER A 325 -17.71 0.66 -54.15
C SER A 325 -16.66 1.73 -54.47
N ILE A 326 -16.21 2.48 -53.46
CA ILE A 326 -15.16 3.50 -53.64
C ILE A 326 -13.87 2.85 -54.20
N SER A 327 -13.46 1.69 -53.69
CA SER A 327 -12.32 0.93 -54.25
C SER A 327 -12.51 0.56 -55.73
N SER A 328 -13.73 0.34 -56.20
CA SER A 328 -13.97 0.07 -57.63
C SER A 328 -13.77 1.32 -58.50
N ILE A 329 -14.14 2.50 -57.97
CA ILE A 329 -13.90 3.80 -58.62
C ILE A 329 -12.39 4.09 -58.67
N ILE A 330 -11.68 3.86 -57.56
CA ILE A 330 -10.21 4.00 -57.47
C ILE A 330 -9.53 3.05 -58.47
N THR A 331 -9.89 1.77 -58.46
CA THR A 331 -9.33 0.77 -59.40
C THR A 331 -9.54 1.17 -60.85
N LYS A 332 -10.72 1.71 -61.20
CA LYS A 332 -11.01 2.19 -62.55
C LYS A 332 -10.17 3.40 -62.94
N ASN A 333 -9.93 4.34 -62.02
CA ASN A 333 -9.05 5.48 -62.26
C ASN A 333 -7.61 5.05 -62.51
N VAL A 334 -7.09 4.14 -61.66
CA VAL A 334 -5.75 3.56 -61.80
C VAL A 334 -5.61 2.80 -63.12
N ALA A 335 -6.61 1.99 -63.51
CA ALA A 335 -6.63 1.26 -64.78
C ALA A 335 -6.64 2.18 -66.01
N ASN A 336 -7.15 3.41 -65.87
CA ASN A 336 -7.15 4.43 -66.92
C ASN A 336 -5.89 5.32 -66.88
N GLY A 337 -4.86 4.95 -66.11
CA GLY A 337 -3.61 5.70 -66.00
C GLY A 337 -3.72 7.03 -65.24
N LYS A 338 -4.78 7.22 -64.44
CA LYS A 338 -4.90 8.36 -63.53
C LYS A 338 -4.45 7.99 -62.13
N ASP A 339 -3.51 8.74 -61.58
CA ASP A 339 -3.22 8.70 -60.14
C ASP A 339 -4.45 9.18 -59.36
N THR A 340 -4.70 8.55 -58.21
CA THR A 340 -5.82 8.89 -57.35
C THR A 340 -5.31 9.46 -56.03
N ASN A 341 -5.73 10.69 -55.74
CA ASN A 341 -5.37 11.40 -54.52
C ASN A 341 -6.57 11.48 -53.59
N ILE A 342 -6.30 11.53 -52.30
CA ILE A 342 -7.32 11.67 -51.27
C ILE A 342 -7.01 12.87 -50.38
N ASN A 343 -8.00 13.69 -50.10
CA ASN A 343 -7.91 14.75 -49.11
C ASN A 343 -8.79 14.38 -47.92
N VAL A 344 -8.18 14.28 -46.74
CA VAL A 344 -8.86 13.94 -45.50
C VAL A 344 -8.91 15.16 -44.59
N THR A 345 -10.10 15.50 -44.09
CA THR A 345 -10.29 16.49 -43.03
C THR A 345 -10.95 15.81 -41.85
N VAL A 346 -10.33 15.91 -40.68
CA VAL A 346 -10.83 15.31 -39.42
C VAL A 346 -10.92 16.39 -38.37
N THR A 347 -12.10 16.56 -37.77
CA THR A 347 -12.30 17.49 -36.64
C THR A 347 -12.64 16.71 -35.38
N ASN A 348 -11.85 16.90 -34.34
CA ASN A 348 -12.10 16.40 -32.99
C ASN A 348 -12.26 17.56 -32.00
N LYS A 349 -13.45 17.71 -31.42
CA LYS A 349 -13.77 18.76 -30.44
C LYS A 349 -13.11 18.52 -29.07
N PHE A 350 -12.82 17.26 -28.75
CA PHE A 350 -12.31 16.81 -27.46
C PHE A 350 -10.99 16.04 -27.61
N ALA A 351 -10.09 16.52 -28.47
CA ALA A 351 -8.78 15.89 -28.63
C ALA A 351 -7.93 16.09 -27.37
N PHE A 352 -7.24 15.04 -26.93
CA PHE A 352 -6.41 15.13 -25.72
C PHE A 352 -5.19 16.02 -25.96
N LYS A 353 -4.88 16.88 -24.99
CA LYS A 353 -3.63 17.65 -24.90
C LYS A 353 -2.42 16.71 -24.81
N THR A 354 -1.27 17.14 -25.30
CA THR A 354 -0.01 16.42 -25.10
C THR A 354 0.57 16.74 -23.71
N ILE A 355 1.56 15.98 -23.26
CA ILE A 355 2.17 16.15 -21.94
C ILE A 355 2.82 17.54 -21.80
N GLU A 356 3.33 18.08 -22.91
CA GLU A 356 3.99 19.40 -22.98
C GLU A 356 2.99 20.55 -22.80
N GLU A 357 1.71 20.31 -23.07
CA GLU A 357 0.63 21.30 -22.98
C GLU A 357 -0.05 21.32 -21.61
N PHE A 358 0.40 20.47 -20.67
CA PHE A 358 -0.18 20.41 -19.34
C PHE A 358 0.21 21.65 -18.50
N ASP A 359 -0.77 22.21 -17.81
CA ASP A 359 -0.58 23.23 -16.79
C ASP A 359 0.00 22.59 -15.52
N ASP A 360 1.23 22.94 -15.20
CA ASP A 360 1.90 22.50 -13.98
C ASP A 360 1.20 23.00 -12.70
N ASN A 361 0.22 23.91 -12.76
CA ASN A 361 -0.58 24.30 -11.60
C ASN A 361 -1.85 23.45 -11.42
N ASN A 362 -2.28 22.73 -12.46
CA ASN A 362 -3.46 21.87 -12.39
C ASN A 362 -3.09 20.52 -11.75
N PRO A 363 -3.65 20.18 -10.58
CA PRO A 363 -3.23 18.99 -9.87
C PRO A 363 -3.63 17.68 -10.56
N TYR A 364 -4.70 17.67 -11.36
CA TYR A 364 -5.09 16.49 -12.14
C TYR A 364 -4.07 16.21 -13.26
N GLN A 365 -3.62 17.27 -13.93
CA GLN A 365 -2.65 17.18 -15.02
C GLN A 365 -1.26 16.79 -14.49
N GLN A 366 -0.87 17.27 -13.31
CA GLN A 366 0.35 16.82 -12.62
C GLN A 366 0.33 15.31 -12.33
N GLU A 367 -0.77 14.79 -11.77
CA GLU A 367 -0.92 13.36 -11.48
C GLU A 367 -0.88 12.52 -12.76
N LEU A 368 -1.52 12.98 -13.84
CA LEU A 368 -1.44 12.31 -15.14
C LEU A 368 -0.04 12.35 -15.75
N LYS A 369 0.67 13.47 -15.66
CA LYS A 369 2.07 13.58 -16.10
C LYS A 369 2.94 12.55 -15.40
N GLN A 370 2.76 12.38 -14.09
CA GLN A 370 3.46 11.35 -13.32
C GLN A 370 3.11 9.93 -13.80
N LEU A 371 1.82 9.66 -14.02
CA LEU A 371 1.33 8.36 -14.49
C LEU A 371 1.88 8.04 -15.89
N VAL A 372 1.80 8.97 -16.84
CA VAL A 372 2.30 8.76 -18.21
C VAL A 372 3.81 8.55 -18.22
N ASN A 373 4.56 9.33 -17.42
CA ASN A 373 6.00 9.13 -17.25
C ASN A 373 6.34 7.77 -16.61
N TYR A 374 5.49 7.27 -15.71
CA TYR A 374 5.64 5.93 -15.16
C TYR A 374 5.47 4.86 -16.24
N TYR A 375 4.47 4.98 -17.12
CA TYR A 375 4.30 4.06 -18.25
C TYR A 375 5.48 4.12 -19.22
N ALA A 376 5.93 5.32 -19.59
CA ALA A 376 7.08 5.51 -20.49
C ALA A 376 8.40 4.88 -19.98
N LYS A 377 8.56 4.77 -18.66
CA LYS A 377 9.75 4.13 -18.05
C LYS A 377 9.69 2.60 -18.08
N ASN A 378 8.49 2.03 -18.08
CA ASN A 378 8.30 0.58 -17.94
C ASN A 378 7.91 -0.10 -19.26
N PHE A 379 7.42 0.65 -20.24
CA PHE A 379 6.90 0.12 -21.51
C PHE A 379 7.37 0.94 -22.70
N ASP A 380 7.66 0.24 -23.80
CA ASP A 380 7.79 0.86 -25.12
C ASP A 380 6.40 1.27 -25.65
N TRP A 381 6.27 2.52 -26.11
CA TRP A 381 4.98 3.07 -26.54
C TRP A 381 4.40 2.35 -27.75
N ASN A 382 5.22 1.93 -28.70
CA ASN A 382 4.73 1.19 -29.88
C ASN A 382 4.12 -0.14 -29.47
N THR A 383 4.78 -0.86 -28.57
CA THR A 383 4.26 -2.11 -27.99
C THR A 383 2.97 -1.86 -27.21
N TYR A 384 2.94 -0.81 -26.41
CA TYR A 384 1.77 -0.46 -25.60
C TYR A 384 0.56 -0.08 -26.46
N TYR A 385 0.74 0.74 -27.51
CA TYR A 385 -0.32 1.09 -28.44
C TYR A 385 -0.89 -0.14 -29.15
N ASN A 386 -0.02 -1.05 -29.62
CA ASN A 386 -0.46 -2.32 -30.21
C ASN A 386 -1.40 -3.12 -29.29
N LEU A 387 -1.06 -3.20 -27.99
CA LEU A 387 -1.88 -3.93 -27.01
C LEU A 387 -3.23 -3.24 -26.72
N ARG A 388 -3.31 -1.92 -26.87
CA ARG A 388 -4.48 -1.11 -26.48
C ARG A 388 -5.30 -0.58 -27.66
N LEU A 389 -4.87 -0.85 -28.89
CA LEU A 389 -5.47 -0.34 -30.14
C LEU A 389 -6.96 -0.68 -30.27
N PHE A 390 -7.42 -1.81 -29.75
CA PHE A 390 -8.84 -2.19 -29.85
C PHE A 390 -9.73 -1.55 -28.79
N TYR A 391 -9.13 -0.85 -27.83
CA TYR A 391 -9.86 -0.26 -26.72
C TYR A 391 -10.02 1.26 -26.84
N PHE A 392 -9.23 1.98 -27.67
CA PHE A 392 -9.18 3.46 -27.68
C PHE A 392 -10.43 4.17 -28.22
N ASN A 393 -11.36 3.44 -28.85
CA ASN A 393 -12.53 4.03 -29.54
C ASN A 393 -13.47 4.79 -28.60
N SER A 394 -13.53 4.43 -27.31
CA SER A 394 -14.55 4.97 -26.39
C SER A 394 -14.29 6.42 -25.95
N LEU A 395 -13.07 6.95 -26.10
CA LEU A 395 -12.71 8.32 -25.72
C LEU A 395 -12.38 9.21 -26.92
N VAL A 396 -12.76 8.80 -28.12
CA VAL A 396 -12.52 9.55 -29.35
C VAL A 396 -13.86 9.84 -30.03
N THR A 397 -14.11 11.11 -30.31
CA THR A 397 -15.33 11.60 -30.98
C THR A 397 -14.97 12.58 -32.08
N PHE A 398 -15.73 12.55 -33.18
CA PHE A 398 -15.54 13.45 -34.29
C PHE A 398 -16.81 14.22 -34.62
N ASP A 399 -16.64 15.42 -35.14
CA ASP A 399 -17.76 16.15 -35.72
C ASP A 399 -18.07 15.56 -37.10
N SER A 400 -19.21 14.87 -37.23
CA SER A 400 -19.65 14.26 -38.49
C SER A 400 -19.97 15.27 -39.59
N ASN A 401 -20.19 16.55 -39.25
CA ASN A 401 -20.46 17.59 -40.24
C ASN A 401 -19.17 18.17 -40.83
N GLU A 402 -18.09 18.15 -40.05
CA GLU A 402 -16.80 18.75 -40.42
C GLU A 402 -15.73 17.71 -40.79
N THR A 403 -15.96 16.44 -40.44
CA THR A 403 -15.10 15.32 -40.80
C THR A 403 -15.56 14.74 -42.14
N TYR A 404 -14.71 14.82 -43.15
CA TYR A 404 -15.03 14.35 -44.50
C TYR A 404 -13.78 13.97 -45.27
N PHE A 405 -13.99 13.21 -46.32
CA PHE A 405 -12.94 12.85 -47.26
C PHE A 405 -13.36 13.12 -48.71
N ASN A 406 -12.38 13.52 -49.52
CA ASN A 406 -12.56 13.77 -50.93
C ASN A 406 -11.58 12.94 -51.75
N VAL A 407 -12.06 12.24 -52.78
CA VAL A 407 -11.20 11.57 -53.79
C VAL A 407 -11.09 12.45 -55.02
N TYR A 408 -9.88 12.57 -55.55
CA TYR A 408 -9.59 13.26 -56.79
C TYR A 408 -8.89 12.30 -57.76
N GLY A 409 -9.33 12.28 -59.02
CA GLY A 409 -8.47 11.80 -60.10
C GLY A 409 -7.45 12.87 -60.48
N SER A 410 -6.27 12.43 -60.92
CA SER A 410 -5.23 13.35 -61.42
C SER A 410 -5.80 14.28 -62.50
N GLY A 411 -5.70 15.60 -62.26
CA GLY A 411 -6.18 16.66 -63.15
C GLY A 411 -7.63 17.12 -62.93
N ASP A 412 -8.39 16.52 -62.01
CA ASP A 412 -9.78 16.90 -61.76
C ASP A 412 -9.86 18.13 -60.82
N SER A 413 -10.69 19.13 -61.17
CA SER A 413 -10.90 20.35 -60.35
C SER A 413 -11.95 20.17 -59.24
N GLU A 414 -12.76 19.12 -59.34
CA GLU A 414 -13.80 18.76 -58.37
C GLU A 414 -13.61 17.32 -57.88
N PRO A 415 -13.99 17.02 -56.63
CA PRO A 415 -13.83 15.67 -56.09
C PRO A 415 -14.76 14.69 -56.80
N THR A 416 -14.21 13.55 -57.22
CA THR A 416 -14.98 12.43 -57.79
C THR A 416 -15.91 11.80 -56.73
N ILE A 417 -15.54 11.88 -55.45
CA ILE A 417 -16.27 11.34 -54.29
C ILE A 417 -16.11 12.32 -53.13
N ASN A 418 -17.21 12.62 -52.44
CA ASN A 418 -17.24 13.37 -51.18
C ASN A 418 -18.08 12.60 -50.16
N ASP A 419 -17.45 12.06 -49.13
CA ASP A 419 -18.12 11.28 -48.09
C ASP A 419 -17.83 11.85 -46.71
N LYS A 420 -18.90 11.99 -45.93
CA LYS A 420 -18.92 12.52 -44.55
C LYS A 420 -19.17 11.44 -43.50
N GLY A 421 -19.49 10.21 -43.92
CA GLY A 421 -19.80 9.07 -43.04
C GLY A 421 -18.59 8.22 -42.67
N ILE A 422 -17.37 8.77 -42.77
CA ILE A 422 -16.15 8.03 -42.46
C ILE A 422 -16.00 7.77 -40.95
N ASP A 423 -15.33 6.67 -40.61
CA ASP A 423 -14.85 6.42 -39.26
C ASP A 423 -13.32 6.59 -39.21
N PRO A 424 -12.81 7.75 -38.76
CA PRO A 424 -11.37 8.00 -38.68
C PRO A 424 -10.62 6.99 -37.80
N ILE A 425 -11.29 6.38 -36.82
CA ILE A 425 -10.71 5.34 -35.95
C ILE A 425 -10.45 4.08 -36.76
N ASP A 426 -11.41 3.62 -37.57
CA ASP A 426 -11.29 2.44 -38.44
C ASP A 426 -10.12 2.61 -39.43
N ILE A 427 -9.94 3.81 -39.97
CA ILE A 427 -8.82 4.17 -40.85
C ILE A 427 -7.49 4.08 -40.09
N PHE A 428 -7.40 4.68 -38.89
CA PHE A 428 -6.19 4.65 -38.08
C PHE A 428 -5.81 3.20 -37.70
N GLN A 429 -6.78 2.41 -37.23
CA GLN A 429 -6.58 1.00 -36.88
C GLN A 429 -6.05 0.20 -38.07
N THR A 430 -6.61 0.42 -39.25
CA THR A 430 -6.18 -0.27 -40.47
C THR A 430 -4.74 0.09 -40.85
N PHE A 431 -4.38 1.38 -40.86
CA PHE A 431 -2.99 1.78 -41.16
C PHE A 431 -2.00 1.28 -40.11
N TYR A 432 -2.43 1.19 -38.86
CA TYR A 432 -1.60 0.68 -37.79
C TYR A 432 -1.39 -0.84 -37.91
N GLN A 433 -2.42 -1.60 -38.26
CA GLN A 433 -2.34 -3.05 -38.49
C GLN A 433 -1.52 -3.41 -39.74
N GLN A 434 -1.64 -2.63 -40.82
CA GLN A 434 -0.86 -2.85 -42.04
C GLN A 434 0.65 -2.82 -41.80
N ASP A 435 1.10 -1.83 -41.02
CA ASP A 435 2.52 -1.67 -40.72
C ASP A 435 3.03 -2.74 -39.72
N ASN A 436 2.12 -3.46 -39.05
CA ASN A 436 2.41 -4.49 -38.06
C ASN A 436 1.97 -5.92 -38.48
N GLY A 437 1.65 -6.15 -39.76
CA GLY A 437 1.40 -7.49 -40.32
C GLY A 437 0.01 -8.10 -40.06
N GLY A 438 -0.97 -7.32 -39.59
CA GLY A 438 -2.37 -7.76 -39.41
C GLY A 438 -3.21 -7.45 -40.66
N SER A 439 -3.50 -8.45 -41.47
CA SER A 439 -4.08 -8.26 -42.81
C SER A 439 -5.61 -8.09 -42.81
N LEU A 440 -6.08 -6.83 -42.93
CA LEU A 440 -7.38 -6.44 -43.52
C LEU A 440 -7.20 -5.14 -44.34
N PRO A 441 -7.01 -5.19 -45.68
CA PRO A 441 -6.67 -4.01 -46.48
C PRO A 441 -7.91 -3.19 -46.89
N TYR A 442 -8.63 -2.65 -45.91
CA TYR A 442 -9.80 -1.79 -46.17
C TYR A 442 -9.41 -0.40 -46.69
N TYR A 443 -8.23 0.10 -46.31
CA TYR A 443 -7.72 1.40 -46.73
C TYR A 443 -6.24 1.24 -47.10
N VAL A 444 -5.84 1.51 -48.34
CA VAL A 444 -4.45 1.35 -48.78
C VAL A 444 -3.99 2.64 -49.44
N ILE A 445 -3.02 3.30 -48.79
CA ILE A 445 -2.34 4.51 -49.23
C ILE A 445 -0.83 4.25 -49.12
N ASN A 446 -0.09 4.41 -50.20
CA ASN A 446 1.37 4.16 -50.18
C ASN A 446 2.19 5.35 -49.70
N ASP A 447 1.60 6.55 -49.64
CA ASP A 447 2.22 7.74 -49.07
C ASP A 447 2.50 7.58 -47.56
N GLN A 448 3.79 7.42 -47.23
CA GLN A 448 4.27 7.28 -45.86
C GLN A 448 4.12 8.57 -45.05
N THR A 449 4.21 9.74 -45.69
CA THR A 449 4.05 11.04 -45.01
C THR A 449 2.60 11.22 -44.57
N PHE A 450 1.66 10.85 -45.44
CA PHE A 450 0.25 10.81 -45.11
C PHE A 450 -0.01 9.88 -43.93
N LYS A 451 0.46 8.63 -44.03
CA LYS A 451 0.29 7.62 -42.97
C LYS A 451 0.85 8.10 -41.64
N GLN A 452 2.06 8.65 -41.63
CA GLN A 452 2.69 9.12 -40.39
C GLN A 452 1.92 10.29 -39.77
N LYS A 453 1.59 11.33 -40.55
CA LYS A 453 0.81 12.47 -40.04
C LYS A 453 -0.56 12.08 -39.54
N PHE A 454 -1.22 11.13 -40.21
CA PHE A 454 -2.49 10.59 -39.76
C PHE A 454 -2.31 9.80 -38.46
N LYS A 455 -1.25 9.00 -38.31
CA LYS A 455 -0.95 8.27 -37.06
C LYS A 455 -0.62 9.21 -35.91
N ASP A 456 0.20 10.23 -36.14
CA ASP A 456 0.60 11.23 -35.12
C ASP A 456 -0.62 11.95 -34.54
N PHE A 457 -1.69 12.12 -35.32
CA PHE A 457 -2.95 12.70 -34.84
C PHE A 457 -3.64 11.86 -33.75
N PHE A 458 -3.48 10.53 -33.77
CA PHE A 458 -4.12 9.60 -32.82
C PHE A 458 -3.16 9.08 -31.74
N GLN A 459 -1.85 9.11 -32.00
CA GLN A 459 -0.83 8.63 -31.05
C GLN A 459 -0.60 9.66 -29.93
N ASN A 460 -1.48 9.66 -28.94
CA ASN A 460 -1.31 10.45 -27.72
C ASN A 460 -1.20 9.54 -26.49
N PRO A 461 -0.02 9.45 -25.81
CA PRO A 461 0.17 8.68 -24.59
C PRO A 461 -0.86 8.95 -23.49
N VAL A 462 -1.27 10.22 -23.35
CA VAL A 462 -2.23 10.67 -22.34
C VAL A 462 -3.57 9.98 -22.54
N LEU A 463 -4.06 9.88 -23.78
CA LEU A 463 -5.34 9.25 -24.11
C LEU A 463 -5.35 7.79 -23.64
N PHE A 464 -4.34 7.00 -24.02
CA PHE A 464 -4.31 5.56 -23.72
C PHE A 464 -4.18 5.28 -22.21
N VAL A 465 -3.29 6.01 -21.55
CA VAL A 465 -3.06 5.86 -20.10
C VAL A 465 -4.28 6.27 -19.29
N THR A 466 -4.92 7.38 -19.67
CA THR A 466 -6.12 7.88 -18.98
C THR A 466 -7.29 6.92 -19.18
N GLN A 467 -7.46 6.40 -20.39
CA GLN A 467 -8.48 5.39 -20.67
C GLN A 467 -8.28 4.11 -19.86
N GLU A 468 -7.04 3.65 -19.73
CA GLU A 468 -6.72 2.48 -18.90
C GLU A 468 -7.09 2.72 -17.44
N LEU A 469 -6.67 3.86 -16.89
CA LEU A 469 -7.01 4.25 -15.52
C LEU A 469 -8.53 4.32 -15.33
N GLU A 470 -9.23 4.99 -16.24
CA GLU A 470 -10.68 5.10 -16.22
C GLU A 470 -11.34 3.72 -16.20
N LYS A 471 -11.02 2.84 -17.16
CA LYS A 471 -11.60 1.51 -17.25
C LYS A 471 -11.36 0.69 -15.97
N ASN A 472 -10.17 0.81 -15.40
CA ASN A 472 -9.82 0.13 -14.15
C ASN A 472 -10.68 0.61 -12.97
N ILE A 473 -10.93 1.91 -12.87
CA ILE A 473 -11.77 2.52 -11.82
C ILE A 473 -13.26 2.19 -12.04
N ILE A 474 -13.76 2.30 -13.27
CA ILE A 474 -15.15 1.97 -13.62
C ILE A 474 -15.46 0.53 -13.22
N GLN A 475 -14.55 -0.41 -13.48
CA GLN A 475 -14.76 -1.80 -13.08
C GLN A 475 -14.89 -1.94 -11.54
N LYS A 476 -14.11 -1.18 -10.74
CA LYS A 476 -14.27 -1.17 -9.28
C LYS A 476 -15.57 -0.53 -8.82
N VAL A 477 -16.02 0.53 -9.49
CA VAL A 477 -17.33 1.15 -9.26
C VAL A 477 -18.45 0.15 -9.55
N TYR A 478 -18.36 -0.58 -10.66
CA TYR A 478 -19.30 -1.62 -11.05
C TYR A 478 -19.38 -2.74 -9.99
N ASP A 479 -18.22 -3.28 -9.60
CA ASP A 479 -18.12 -4.32 -8.57
C ASP A 479 -18.73 -3.84 -7.24
N TYR A 480 -18.41 -2.61 -6.82
CA TYR A 480 -18.96 -2.02 -5.59
C TYR A 480 -20.48 -1.84 -5.65
N LYS A 481 -21.03 -1.39 -6.77
CA LYS A 481 -22.49 -1.24 -6.95
C LYS A 481 -23.20 -2.58 -6.96
N ILE A 482 -22.60 -3.64 -7.53
CA ILE A 482 -23.14 -5.00 -7.40
C ILE A 482 -23.19 -5.41 -5.94
N ILE A 483 -22.09 -5.24 -5.20
CA ILE A 483 -21.99 -5.58 -3.77
C ILE A 483 -23.05 -4.83 -2.94
N GLN A 484 -23.29 -3.56 -3.25
CA GLN A 484 -24.29 -2.71 -2.59
C GLN A 484 -25.73 -3.12 -2.89
N THR A 485 -26.02 -3.50 -4.14
CA THR A 485 -27.41 -3.62 -4.60
C THR A 485 -27.93 -5.06 -4.62
N GLN A 486 -27.07 -6.04 -4.91
CA GLN A 486 -27.46 -7.42 -5.17
C GLN A 486 -27.31 -8.31 -3.93
N PRO A 487 -28.30 -9.18 -3.63
CA PRO A 487 -28.17 -10.18 -2.57
C PRO A 487 -27.23 -11.32 -2.99
N VAL A 488 -26.56 -11.91 -1.99
CA VAL A 488 -25.65 -13.05 -2.15
C VAL A 488 -26.45 -14.35 -2.10
N LYS A 489 -26.25 -15.24 -3.08
CA LYS A 489 -26.85 -16.57 -3.13
C LYS A 489 -26.35 -17.41 -1.95
N ILE A 490 -27.26 -18.09 -1.27
CA ILE A 490 -26.93 -19.01 -0.18
C ILE A 490 -26.38 -20.32 -0.77
N THR A 491 -25.05 -20.40 -0.89
CA THR A 491 -24.34 -21.59 -1.40
C THR A 491 -23.50 -22.26 -0.31
N ASN A 492 -22.97 -23.45 -0.58
CA ASN A 492 -22.02 -24.12 0.33
C ASN A 492 -20.74 -23.28 0.53
N ASN A 493 -20.29 -22.57 -0.50
CA ASN A 493 -19.13 -21.67 -0.42
C ASN A 493 -19.38 -20.52 0.58
N LEU A 494 -20.56 -19.92 0.56
CA LEU A 494 -20.92 -18.88 1.52
C LEU A 494 -20.91 -19.43 2.95
N LYS A 495 -21.51 -20.59 3.18
CA LYS A 495 -21.52 -21.25 4.51
C LYS A 495 -20.10 -21.58 4.98
N GLN A 496 -19.25 -22.05 4.08
CA GLN A 496 -17.83 -22.32 4.36
C GLN A 496 -17.10 -21.04 4.75
N TYR A 497 -17.29 -19.95 4.00
CA TYR A 497 -16.70 -18.65 4.31
C TYR A 497 -17.17 -18.12 5.67
N GLN A 498 -18.47 -18.15 5.96
CA GLN A 498 -19.04 -17.71 7.23
C GLN A 498 -18.47 -18.51 8.41
N SER A 499 -18.43 -19.84 8.30
CA SER A 499 -17.84 -20.69 9.36
C SER A 499 -16.36 -20.40 9.58
N LEU A 500 -15.59 -20.18 8.51
CA LEU A 500 -14.17 -19.83 8.60
C LEU A 500 -13.99 -18.46 9.27
N SER A 501 -14.80 -17.48 8.88
CA SER A 501 -14.79 -16.13 9.44
C SER A 501 -15.16 -16.11 10.93
N GLU A 502 -16.17 -16.88 11.35
CA GLU A 502 -16.57 -17.02 12.74
C GLU A 502 -15.47 -17.67 13.59
N LYS A 503 -14.89 -18.77 13.11
CA LYS A 503 -13.77 -19.45 13.79
C LYS A 503 -12.59 -18.49 13.97
N TYR A 504 -12.26 -17.73 12.92
CA TYR A 504 -11.18 -16.74 13.01
C TYR A 504 -11.53 -15.58 13.94
N SER A 505 -12.77 -15.10 13.96
CA SER A 505 -13.24 -14.10 14.92
C SER A 505 -13.04 -14.56 16.37
N LEU A 506 -13.24 -15.85 16.66
CA LEU A 506 -12.97 -16.41 17.99
C LEU A 506 -11.47 -16.54 18.28
N ILE A 507 -10.68 -17.05 17.33
CA ILE A 507 -9.22 -17.19 17.48
C ILE A 507 -8.58 -15.83 17.72
N SER A 508 -8.92 -14.85 16.87
CA SER A 508 -8.35 -13.51 16.91
C SER A 508 -8.57 -12.87 18.27
N LYS A 509 -9.76 -12.96 18.90
CA LYS A 509 -10.04 -12.38 20.23
C LYS A 509 -9.16 -12.90 21.38
N VAL A 510 -8.65 -14.13 21.27
CA VAL A 510 -7.88 -14.78 22.36
C VAL A 510 -6.37 -14.76 22.06
N ASN A 511 -5.98 -14.64 20.80
CA ASN A 511 -4.59 -14.74 20.38
C ASN A 511 -3.79 -13.46 20.69
N ILE A 512 -3.28 -13.36 21.92
CA ILE A 512 -2.46 -12.24 22.40
C ILE A 512 -1.27 -11.95 21.47
N ILE A 513 -0.70 -12.99 20.87
CA ILE A 513 0.47 -12.87 20.01
C ILE A 513 0.09 -12.17 18.70
N GLU A 514 -1.03 -12.57 18.13
CA GLU A 514 -1.60 -11.92 16.95
C GLU A 514 -1.96 -10.46 17.22
N HIS A 515 -2.47 -10.14 18.42
CA HIS A 515 -2.75 -8.76 18.79
C HIS A 515 -1.50 -7.86 18.70
N TRP A 516 -0.36 -8.34 19.18
CA TRP A 516 0.89 -7.57 19.11
C TRP A 516 1.38 -7.37 17.67
N ASN A 517 1.28 -8.40 16.84
CA ASN A 517 1.56 -8.27 15.41
C ASN A 517 0.61 -7.25 14.74
N GLN A 518 -0.69 -7.27 15.07
CA GLN A 518 -1.65 -6.30 14.53
C GLN A 518 -1.45 -4.88 15.08
N ILE A 519 -0.95 -4.70 16.31
CA ILE A 519 -0.53 -3.38 16.83
C ILE A 519 0.62 -2.82 16.00
N TRP A 520 1.61 -3.66 15.64
CA TRP A 520 2.68 -3.23 14.74
C TRP A 520 2.14 -2.88 13.34
N THR A 521 1.43 -3.80 12.70
CA THR A 521 1.01 -3.62 11.30
C THR A 521 0.00 -2.48 11.13
N SER A 522 -0.88 -2.24 12.11
CA SER A 522 -1.77 -1.07 12.10
C SER A 522 -1.05 0.27 12.28
N SER A 523 0.17 0.26 12.81
CA SER A 523 0.97 1.48 12.94
C SER A 523 1.72 1.84 11.65
N LEU A 524 1.82 0.93 10.67
CA LEU A 524 2.56 1.14 9.43
C LEU A 524 1.88 2.22 8.57
N SER A 525 2.69 3.06 7.90
CA SER A 525 2.20 3.93 6.84
C SER A 525 2.41 3.19 5.53
N TYR A 526 1.38 2.49 5.07
CA TYR A 526 1.42 1.87 3.75
C TYR A 526 1.50 2.94 2.67
N LEU A 527 2.24 2.61 1.61
CA LEU A 527 2.23 3.42 0.40
C LEU A 527 0.86 3.32 -0.27
N PRO A 528 0.39 4.39 -0.91
CA PRO A 528 -0.83 4.34 -1.70
C PRO A 528 -0.75 3.22 -2.74
N THR A 529 -1.77 2.37 -2.79
CA THR A 529 -1.87 1.30 -3.79
C THR A 529 -2.43 1.88 -5.08
N GLY A 530 -1.93 1.44 -6.23
CA GLY A 530 -2.44 1.82 -7.55
C GLY A 530 -2.70 0.59 -8.41
N PHE A 531 -3.35 0.80 -9.54
CA PHE A 531 -3.58 -0.25 -10.52
C PHE A 531 -2.27 -0.70 -11.16
N ALA A 532 -2.11 -2.01 -11.31
CA ALA A 532 -1.01 -2.58 -12.07
C ALA A 532 -1.25 -2.33 -13.57
N PRO A 533 -0.25 -1.82 -14.33
CA PRO A 533 -0.37 -1.65 -15.77
C PRO A 533 -0.69 -2.97 -16.47
N LEU A 534 -1.57 -2.92 -17.48
CA LEU A 534 -1.99 -4.05 -18.31
C LEU A 534 -2.77 -5.17 -17.60
N GLU A 535 -3.01 -5.09 -16.29
CA GLU A 535 -3.65 -6.16 -15.51
C GLU A 535 -5.16 -5.98 -15.27
N ASN A 536 -5.90 -5.31 -16.17
CA ASN A 536 -7.37 -5.22 -16.19
C ASN A 536 -8.04 -5.08 -14.79
N SER A 537 -7.98 -3.88 -14.20
CA SER A 537 -8.56 -3.56 -12.88
C SER A 537 -7.96 -4.35 -11.70
N HIS A 538 -6.76 -4.91 -11.86
CA HIS A 538 -6.04 -5.46 -10.72
C HIS A 538 -5.48 -4.36 -9.82
N ILE A 539 -5.97 -4.33 -8.57
CA ILE A 539 -5.40 -3.55 -7.48
C ILE A 539 -5.21 -4.51 -6.29
N ASP A 540 -3.99 -4.59 -5.78
CA ASP A 540 -3.66 -5.50 -4.68
C ASP A 540 -3.27 -4.72 -3.41
N PHE A 541 -4.21 -4.62 -2.47
CA PHE A 541 -3.97 -4.01 -1.16
C PHE A 541 -3.14 -4.90 -0.23
N ASP A 542 -2.84 -6.14 -0.62
CA ASP A 542 -2.01 -7.07 0.12
C ASP A 542 -0.54 -7.05 -0.35
N ASN A 543 -0.19 -6.29 -1.38
CA ASN A 543 1.15 -6.26 -1.98
C ASN A 543 2.27 -5.73 -1.07
N GLN A 544 1.94 -5.13 0.08
CA GLN A 544 2.86 -4.65 1.11
C GLN A 544 2.81 -5.49 2.40
N LYS A 545 2.04 -6.58 2.41
CA LYS A 545 1.85 -7.45 3.57
C LYS A 545 2.87 -8.60 3.58
N ASN A 546 3.42 -8.83 4.76
CA ASN A 546 4.33 -9.92 5.09
C ASN A 546 3.54 -11.16 5.54
N LEU A 547 3.86 -12.32 4.98
CA LEU A 547 3.12 -13.57 5.23
C LEU A 547 3.22 -14.08 6.67
N LEU A 548 4.22 -13.67 7.45
CA LEU A 548 4.41 -14.09 8.85
C LEU A 548 3.72 -13.16 9.86
N MET A 549 3.13 -12.05 9.41
CA MET A 549 2.43 -11.10 10.26
C MET A 549 0.91 -11.18 10.06
N SER A 550 0.18 -10.79 11.10
CA SER A 550 -1.25 -10.56 11.04
C SER A 550 -1.57 -9.10 10.77
N TYR A 551 -2.65 -8.85 10.04
CA TYR A 551 -3.11 -7.51 9.66
C TYR A 551 -4.55 -7.31 10.14
N GLN A 552 -4.96 -6.05 10.26
CA GLN A 552 -6.37 -5.75 10.43
C GLN A 552 -7.12 -6.14 9.15
N ASP A 553 -8.10 -7.03 9.32
CA ASP A 553 -9.02 -7.47 8.28
C ASP A 553 -10.45 -7.47 8.86
N PHE A 554 -11.45 -7.68 8.02
CA PHE A 554 -12.86 -7.65 8.39
C PHE A 554 -13.64 -8.84 7.80
N PRO A 555 -14.68 -9.32 8.51
CA PRO A 555 -15.61 -10.30 7.98
C PRO A 555 -16.57 -9.66 6.98
N LEU A 556 -16.94 -10.40 5.92
CA LEU A 556 -18.10 -10.03 5.11
C LEU A 556 -19.37 -10.48 5.85
N GLN A 557 -20.02 -9.54 6.53
CA GLN A 557 -21.29 -9.78 7.20
C GLN A 557 -22.45 -9.59 6.22
N LEU A 558 -23.49 -10.42 6.35
CA LEU A 558 -24.72 -10.27 5.59
C LEU A 558 -25.78 -9.56 6.44
N THR A 559 -26.54 -8.70 5.77
CA THR A 559 -27.77 -8.08 6.30
C THR A 559 -28.93 -9.08 6.26
N ALA A 560 -30.09 -8.70 6.82
CA ALA A 560 -31.29 -9.52 6.80
C ALA A 560 -31.76 -9.88 5.37
N ASP A 561 -31.46 -9.02 4.39
CA ASP A 561 -31.79 -9.22 2.98
C ASP A 561 -30.70 -9.98 2.19
N ASN A 562 -29.79 -10.68 2.88
CA ASN A 562 -28.63 -11.37 2.30
C ASN A 562 -27.67 -10.48 1.48
N LYS A 563 -27.70 -9.15 1.68
CA LYS A 563 -26.74 -8.22 1.07
C LYS A 563 -25.52 -8.05 1.96
N ILE A 564 -24.36 -7.79 1.37
CA ILE A 564 -23.13 -7.53 2.12
C ILE A 564 -23.25 -6.19 2.85
N ALA A 565 -22.98 -6.19 4.16
CA ALA A 565 -22.98 -4.98 4.96
C ALA A 565 -21.81 -4.05 4.55
N LEU A 566 -22.14 -2.82 4.14
CA LEU A 566 -21.14 -1.84 3.72
C LEU A 566 -20.38 -1.21 4.88
N ASN A 567 -21.00 -1.14 6.07
CA ASN A 567 -20.33 -0.73 7.30
C ASN A 567 -19.64 -1.95 7.94
N TYR A 568 -18.48 -2.31 7.42
CA TYR A 568 -17.69 -3.40 7.95
C TYR A 568 -16.82 -2.93 9.13
N GLN A 569 -16.77 -3.76 10.17
CA GLN A 569 -15.91 -3.55 11.33
C GLN A 569 -14.77 -4.56 11.30
N PRO A 570 -13.54 -4.18 11.70
CA PRO A 570 -12.44 -5.13 11.78
C PRO A 570 -12.75 -6.23 12.80
N TYR A 571 -12.12 -7.41 12.64
CA TYR A 571 -12.25 -8.50 13.61
C TYR A 571 -11.85 -8.07 15.03
N LEU A 572 -10.91 -7.12 15.14
CA LEU A 572 -10.38 -6.60 16.39
C LEU A 572 -10.24 -5.08 16.35
N ASN A 573 -10.65 -4.41 17.42
CA ASN A 573 -10.34 -2.99 17.64
C ASN A 573 -8.96 -2.87 18.28
N ILE A 574 -7.93 -2.67 17.47
CA ILE A 574 -6.54 -2.64 17.93
C ILE A 574 -6.24 -1.45 18.85
N THR A 575 -6.88 -0.30 18.65
CA THR A 575 -6.74 0.84 19.55
C THR A 575 -7.21 0.48 20.96
N LEU A 576 -8.37 -0.17 21.06
CA LEU A 576 -8.90 -0.63 22.34
C LEU A 576 -7.99 -1.71 22.98
N ILE A 577 -7.55 -2.70 22.21
CA ILE A 577 -6.68 -3.78 22.71
C ILE A 577 -5.35 -3.24 23.22
N ARG A 578 -4.75 -2.31 22.47
CA ARG A 578 -3.54 -1.61 22.88
C ARG A 578 -3.73 -0.95 24.26
N ASP A 579 -4.81 -0.20 24.43
CA ASP A 579 -5.07 0.52 25.66
C ASP A 579 -5.32 -0.44 26.84
N ILE A 580 -6.07 -1.53 26.60
CA ILE A 580 -6.25 -2.62 27.59
C ILE A 580 -4.91 -3.21 28.03
N TYR A 581 -3.98 -3.46 27.09
CA TYR A 581 -2.66 -4.00 27.42
C TYR A 581 -1.78 -3.02 28.21
N LEU A 582 -1.87 -1.73 27.92
CA LEU A 582 -1.18 -0.71 28.70
C LEU A 582 -1.73 -0.63 30.14
N TYR A 583 -3.05 -0.68 30.32
CA TYR A 583 -3.66 -0.72 31.66
C TYR A 583 -3.34 -2.01 32.41
N LEU A 584 -3.34 -3.15 31.72
CA LEU A 584 -2.98 -4.44 32.32
C LEU A 584 -1.51 -4.45 32.75
N ALA A 585 -0.59 -3.91 31.93
CA ALA A 585 0.81 -3.75 32.30
C ALA A 585 0.99 -2.89 33.57
N ALA A 586 0.28 -1.75 33.66
CA ALA A 586 0.27 -0.91 34.85
C ALA A 586 -0.24 -1.68 36.09
N GLY A 587 -1.33 -2.43 35.94
CA GLY A 587 -1.89 -3.28 37.00
C GLY A 587 -0.89 -4.35 37.47
N LEU A 588 -0.18 -5.01 36.56
CA LEU A 588 0.84 -6.01 36.88
C LEU A 588 2.01 -5.40 37.67
N ILE A 589 2.46 -4.18 37.34
CA ILE A 589 3.49 -3.49 38.11
C ILE A 589 3.00 -3.19 39.54
N ILE A 590 1.77 -2.69 39.68
CA ILE A 590 1.18 -2.37 40.99
C ILE A 590 1.06 -3.63 41.84
N LEU A 591 0.54 -4.72 41.29
CA LEU A 591 0.44 -6.01 41.97
C LEU A 591 1.81 -6.54 42.39
N SER A 592 2.80 -6.47 41.48
CA SER A 592 4.19 -6.86 41.79
C SER A 592 4.76 -6.07 42.97
N ALA A 593 4.52 -4.76 43.00
CA ALA A 593 4.96 -3.89 44.10
C ALA A 593 4.30 -4.26 45.43
N LEU A 594 2.98 -4.52 45.43
CA LEU A 594 2.23 -4.93 46.62
C LEU A 594 2.69 -6.27 47.18
N ILE A 595 2.92 -7.25 46.30
CA ILE A 595 3.42 -8.57 46.69
C ILE A 595 4.81 -8.46 47.31
N LEU A 596 5.70 -7.69 46.68
CA LEU A 596 7.06 -7.48 47.19
C LEU A 596 7.11 -6.70 48.50
N GLN A 597 6.10 -5.88 48.80
CA GLN A 597 5.98 -5.26 50.12
C GLN A 597 5.62 -6.28 51.20
N ARG A 598 4.68 -7.20 50.91
CA ARG A 598 4.12 -8.17 51.86
C ARG A 598 4.92 -9.47 51.99
N LYS A 599 5.81 -9.78 51.04
CA LYS A 599 6.63 -11.00 51.09
C LYS A 599 7.48 -10.98 52.35
N ASN A 600 7.20 -11.90 53.28
CA ASN A 600 8.09 -12.18 54.40
C ASN A 600 9.33 -12.85 53.83
N ILE A 601 10.43 -12.11 53.83
CA ILE A 601 11.73 -12.63 53.42
C ILE A 601 12.35 -13.16 54.71
N THR A 602 12.10 -14.44 54.98
CA THR A 602 12.80 -15.21 56.03
C THR A 602 14.18 -15.62 55.55
#